data_AF-A0A1G5DB67-F1
#
_entry.id   AF-A0A1G5DB67-F1
#
_cell.length_a   1.000
_cell.length_b   1.000
_cell.length_c   1.000
_cell.angle_alpha   90.00
_cell.angle_beta   90.00
_cell.angle_gamma   90.00
#
_symmetry.space_group_name_H-M   'P 1'
#
loop_
_entity.id
_entity.type
_entity.pdbx_description
1 polymer ?
#
loop_
_entity_poly.entity_id
_entity_poly.type
_entity_poly.pdbx_seq_one_letter_code
_entity_poly.pdbx_strand_id
1 'polypeptide(L)'
;MTDEVSTQAQQPQVPDDRKLWDVVLGIYGYPALLLAHKLGVFPLLEDGELSLPVICERLNIKARPAEAILAAATALGFLSVKEGHYSLTAVAEHYLLKKNPSYFGFMWDLMIENDQVHSFKSLEKAIRTDAPQVYGGTGIYRPEEVQAELARRFTCSMYSMSIKSAFHWPEMLDLSAHRIMLDIGGSSGAHSIGAVSKWSNLQAIVFDFPMVCEVANQFIAQHGMQDRIRTCEGDMWRDELPTADLHFYSTVYNDWPPEKCSFLTAKSFNALPPGGRIIIHGILYNEDKSGPFAAAAFSMLMMGWTEGKSYSSTELSAMLSDAGFCDIEVRPAFGYYSVVTGLKP
;
A
#
# COMPACT_ATOMS: atom_id res chain seq x y z
N MET A 1 34.04 -63.74 -19.69
CA MET A 1 34.11 -62.35 -19.24
C MET A 1 33.45 -61.50 -20.32
N THR A 2 32.21 -61.11 -20.08
CA THR A 2 31.53 -60.05 -20.83
C THR A 2 30.99 -59.13 -19.76
N ASP A 3 31.69 -58.02 -19.55
CA ASP A 3 31.33 -56.97 -18.61
C ASP A 3 30.07 -56.26 -19.13
N GLU A 4 28.94 -56.46 -18.45
CA GLU A 4 27.77 -55.60 -18.60
C GLU A 4 28.08 -54.26 -17.94
N VAL A 5 28.51 -53.29 -18.76
CA VAL A 5 28.54 -51.89 -18.36
C VAL A 5 27.09 -51.42 -18.24
N SER A 6 26.60 -51.40 -17.00
CA SER A 6 25.35 -50.73 -16.62
C SER A 6 25.49 -49.23 -16.91
N THR A 7 24.96 -48.79 -18.06
CA THR A 7 24.73 -47.37 -18.33
C THR A 7 23.52 -46.92 -17.52
N GLN A 8 23.75 -46.53 -16.27
CA GLN A 8 22.77 -45.70 -15.56
C GLN A 8 22.65 -44.37 -16.32
N ALA A 9 21.51 -44.15 -16.96
CA ALA A 9 21.19 -42.86 -17.56
C ALA A 9 21.22 -41.81 -16.44
N GLN A 10 22.22 -40.92 -16.45
CA GLN A 10 22.22 -39.74 -15.60
C GLN A 10 20.98 -38.93 -15.96
N GLN A 11 20.01 -38.89 -15.04
CA GLN A 11 18.85 -38.04 -15.15
C GLN A 11 19.36 -36.60 -15.31
N PRO A 12 18.99 -35.88 -16.38
CA PRO A 12 19.47 -34.52 -16.57
C PRO A 12 19.08 -33.69 -15.35
N GLN A 13 20.01 -32.86 -14.87
CA GLN A 13 19.76 -31.95 -13.76
C GLN A 13 18.85 -30.82 -14.27
N VAL A 14 17.54 -31.08 -14.31
CA VAL A 14 16.53 -30.15 -14.81
C VAL A 14 16.28 -29.08 -13.74
N PRO A 15 16.20 -27.79 -14.12
CA PRO A 15 15.79 -26.74 -13.20
C PRO A 15 14.41 -27.02 -12.59
N ASP A 16 14.23 -26.59 -11.36
CA ASP A 16 12.97 -26.65 -10.64
C ASP A 16 11.88 -25.82 -11.34
N ASP A 17 10.74 -26.44 -11.66
CA ASP A 17 9.63 -25.85 -12.39
C ASP A 17 8.58 -25.19 -11.48
N ARG A 18 8.74 -25.23 -10.15
CA ARG A 18 7.78 -24.66 -9.18
C ARG A 18 7.43 -23.20 -9.48
N LYS A 19 8.40 -22.39 -9.91
CA LYS A 19 8.15 -20.98 -10.28
C LYS A 19 7.16 -20.83 -11.44
N LEU A 20 7.12 -21.78 -12.38
CA LEU A 20 6.14 -21.78 -13.47
C LEU A 20 4.75 -22.11 -12.94
N TRP A 21 4.67 -23.07 -12.03
CA TRP A 21 3.41 -23.43 -11.36
C TRP A 21 2.91 -22.32 -10.45
N ASP A 22 3.78 -21.61 -9.72
CA ASP A 22 3.39 -20.47 -8.87
C ASP A 22 2.72 -19.36 -9.69
N VAL A 23 3.17 -19.12 -10.93
CA VAL A 23 2.52 -18.17 -11.85
C VAL A 23 1.12 -18.65 -12.24
N VAL A 24 0.98 -19.92 -12.60
CA VAL A 24 -0.33 -20.49 -13.01
C VAL A 24 -1.30 -20.56 -11.84
N LEU A 25 -0.86 -21.07 -10.70
CA LEU A 25 -1.68 -21.25 -9.50
C LEU A 25 -1.97 -19.93 -8.81
N GLY A 26 -1.10 -18.93 -8.91
CA GLY A 26 -1.30 -17.58 -8.37
C GLY A 26 -2.55 -16.87 -8.93
N ILE A 27 -2.95 -17.20 -10.18
CA ILE A 27 -4.19 -16.69 -10.81
C ILE A 27 -5.44 -17.14 -10.04
N TYR A 28 -5.38 -18.25 -9.31
CA TYR A 28 -6.50 -18.78 -8.54
C TYR A 28 -6.30 -18.60 -7.03
N GLY A 29 -5.07 -18.78 -6.55
CA GLY A 29 -4.72 -18.76 -5.13
C GLY A 29 -4.88 -17.37 -4.50
N TYR A 30 -4.35 -16.31 -5.11
CA TYR A 30 -4.48 -14.97 -4.55
C TYR A 30 -5.91 -14.42 -4.64
N PRO A 31 -6.63 -14.56 -5.78
CA PRO A 31 -8.03 -14.13 -5.83
C PRO A 31 -8.96 -14.91 -4.89
N ALA A 32 -8.63 -16.16 -4.53
CA ALA A 32 -9.39 -16.90 -3.53
C ALA A 32 -9.47 -16.18 -2.18
N LEU A 33 -8.46 -15.39 -1.79
CA LEU A 33 -8.46 -14.62 -0.54
C LEU A 33 -9.39 -13.40 -0.62
N LEU A 34 -9.40 -12.71 -1.75
CA LEU A 34 -10.38 -11.65 -2.02
C LEU A 34 -11.81 -12.20 -2.02
N LEU A 35 -12.01 -13.41 -2.56
CA LEU A 35 -13.31 -14.09 -2.50
C LEU A 35 -13.66 -14.55 -1.07
N ALA A 36 -12.71 -15.07 -0.30
CA ALA A 36 -12.92 -15.42 1.11
C ALA A 36 -13.39 -14.19 1.91
N HIS A 37 -12.76 -13.05 1.66
CA HIS A 37 -13.15 -11.76 2.22
C HIS A 37 -14.55 -11.35 1.79
N LYS A 38 -14.82 -11.34 0.48
CA LYS A 38 -16.13 -10.99 -0.09
C LYS A 38 -17.28 -11.86 0.45
N LEU A 39 -17.01 -13.14 0.63
CA LEU A 39 -17.98 -14.11 1.15
C LEU A 39 -18.14 -14.04 2.67
N GLY A 40 -17.32 -13.28 3.38
CA GLY A 40 -17.41 -13.11 4.83
C GLY A 40 -16.77 -14.23 5.64
N VAL A 41 -15.77 -14.93 5.09
CA VAL A 41 -15.05 -16.01 5.81
C VAL A 41 -14.38 -15.50 7.08
N PHE A 42 -13.72 -14.33 7.02
CA PHE A 42 -13.01 -13.77 8.17
C PHE A 42 -13.91 -13.31 9.31
N PRO A 43 -14.93 -12.45 9.08
CA PRO A 43 -15.86 -12.07 10.15
C PRO A 43 -16.66 -13.27 10.69
N LEU A 44 -16.90 -14.31 9.89
CA LEU A 44 -17.57 -15.52 10.37
C LEU A 44 -16.79 -16.23 11.49
N LEU A 45 -15.46 -16.16 11.45
CA LEU A 45 -14.53 -16.81 12.39
C LEU A 45 -14.09 -15.87 13.53
N GLU A 46 -14.72 -14.70 13.67
CA GLU A 46 -14.39 -13.71 14.71
C GLU A 46 -14.62 -14.24 16.14
N ASP A 47 -15.73 -14.97 16.34
CA ASP A 47 -16.16 -15.44 17.66
C ASP A 47 -15.54 -16.81 18.05
N GLY A 48 -14.70 -17.39 17.20
CA GLY A 48 -14.01 -18.65 17.47
C GLY A 48 -13.93 -19.60 16.28
N GLU A 49 -13.42 -20.79 16.56
CA GLU A 49 -13.17 -21.81 15.55
C GLU A 49 -14.45 -22.51 15.07
N LEU A 50 -14.54 -22.80 13.77
CA LEU A 50 -15.71 -23.47 13.17
C LEU A 50 -15.28 -24.66 12.33
N SER A 51 -16.11 -25.70 12.33
CA SER A 51 -15.95 -26.85 11.43
C SER A 51 -16.43 -26.54 10.02
N LEU A 52 -15.91 -27.27 9.03
CA LEU A 52 -16.31 -27.12 7.62
C LEU A 52 -17.85 -27.19 7.41
N PRO A 53 -18.62 -28.13 8.01
CA PRO A 53 -20.07 -28.17 7.84
C PRO A 53 -20.77 -26.89 8.32
N VAL A 54 -20.32 -26.32 9.44
CA VAL A 54 -20.89 -25.08 9.99
C VAL A 54 -20.56 -23.89 9.10
N ILE A 55 -19.33 -23.83 8.56
CA ILE A 55 -18.94 -22.79 7.60
C ILE A 55 -19.80 -22.88 6.33
N CYS A 56 -20.00 -24.09 5.80
CA CYS A 56 -20.83 -24.32 4.62
C CYS A 56 -22.28 -23.87 4.84
N GLU A 57 -22.85 -24.20 5.99
CA GLU A 57 -24.20 -23.80 6.37
C GLU A 57 -24.33 -22.28 6.47
N ARG A 58 -23.44 -21.63 7.24
CA ARG A 58 -23.53 -20.18 7.49
C ARG A 58 -23.24 -19.32 6.27
N LEU A 59 -22.34 -19.76 5.38
CA LEU A 59 -22.02 -19.05 4.14
C LEU A 59 -22.90 -19.48 2.96
N ASN A 60 -23.79 -20.47 3.13
CA ASN A 60 -24.62 -21.05 2.08
C ASN A 60 -23.80 -21.51 0.85
N ILE A 61 -22.70 -22.23 1.09
CA ILE A 61 -21.82 -22.78 0.05
C ILE A 61 -21.66 -24.29 0.23
N LYS A 62 -21.34 -25.00 -0.86
CA LYS A 62 -21.12 -26.45 -0.81
C LYS A 62 -19.73 -26.78 -0.24
N ALA A 63 -19.56 -28.01 0.26
CA ALA A 63 -18.32 -28.48 0.88
C ALA A 63 -17.09 -28.29 -0.03
N ARG A 64 -17.15 -28.75 -1.29
CA ARG A 64 -16.02 -28.64 -2.24
C ARG A 64 -15.48 -27.20 -2.43
N PRO A 65 -16.31 -26.18 -2.76
CA PRO A 65 -15.82 -24.81 -2.86
C PRO A 65 -15.39 -24.20 -1.52
N ALA A 66 -16.03 -24.58 -0.40
CA ALA A 66 -15.60 -24.15 0.93
C ALA A 66 -14.21 -24.69 1.26
N GLU A 67 -13.96 -25.98 1.05
CA GLU A 67 -12.65 -26.61 1.22
C GLU A 67 -11.57 -25.91 0.40
N ALA A 68 -11.86 -25.59 -0.86
CA ALA A 68 -10.88 -24.92 -1.73
C ALA A 68 -10.49 -23.52 -1.21
N ILE A 69 -11.45 -22.71 -0.81
CA ILE A 69 -11.19 -21.36 -0.30
C ILE A 69 -10.51 -21.41 1.08
N LEU A 70 -10.96 -22.29 1.97
CA LEU A 70 -10.37 -22.45 3.30
C LEU A 70 -8.94 -23.01 3.21
N ALA A 71 -8.68 -23.96 2.30
CA ALA A 71 -7.34 -24.48 2.05
C ALA A 71 -6.41 -23.39 1.51
N ALA A 72 -6.86 -22.56 0.56
CA ALA A 72 -6.06 -21.44 0.05
C ALA A 72 -5.74 -20.42 1.16
N ALA A 73 -6.75 -20.03 1.95
CA ALA A 73 -6.56 -19.09 3.05
C ALA A 73 -5.66 -19.65 4.17
N THR A 74 -5.73 -20.95 4.43
CA THR A 74 -4.84 -21.65 5.38
C THR A 74 -3.42 -21.71 4.85
N ALA A 75 -3.23 -22.11 3.58
CA ALA A 75 -1.92 -22.21 2.96
C ALA A 75 -1.19 -20.86 2.86
N LEU A 76 -1.95 -19.77 2.70
CA LEU A 76 -1.43 -18.39 2.72
C LEU A 76 -1.31 -17.80 4.13
N GLY A 77 -1.60 -18.58 5.17
CA GLY A 77 -1.37 -18.19 6.57
C GLY A 77 -2.40 -17.23 7.17
N PHE A 78 -3.59 -17.09 6.56
CA PHE A 78 -4.69 -16.29 7.10
C PHE A 78 -5.60 -17.11 8.02
N LEU A 79 -5.71 -18.41 7.79
CA LEU A 79 -6.42 -19.34 8.67
C LEU A 79 -5.46 -20.38 9.23
N SER A 80 -5.83 -20.95 10.37
CA SER A 80 -5.24 -22.18 10.89
C SER A 80 -6.30 -23.26 10.96
N VAL A 81 -5.89 -24.52 10.83
CA VAL A 81 -6.80 -25.67 10.97
C VAL A 81 -6.22 -26.66 11.98
N LYS A 82 -7.03 -27.02 12.98
CA LYS A 82 -6.70 -28.03 13.99
C LYS A 82 -7.90 -28.95 14.16
N GLU A 83 -7.69 -30.27 14.04
CA GLU A 83 -8.74 -31.28 14.24
C GLU A 83 -10.04 -30.96 13.43
N GLY A 84 -9.87 -30.46 12.20
CA GLY A 84 -10.99 -30.11 11.30
C GLY A 84 -11.73 -28.80 11.61
N HIS A 85 -11.24 -28.02 12.59
CA HIS A 85 -11.78 -26.71 12.96
C HIS A 85 -10.84 -25.61 12.45
N TYR A 86 -11.43 -24.60 11.79
CA TYR A 86 -10.73 -23.45 11.24
C TYR A 86 -10.83 -22.26 12.17
N SER A 87 -9.75 -21.51 12.33
CA SER A 87 -9.69 -20.26 13.10
C SER A 87 -8.84 -19.21 12.39
N LEU A 88 -9.02 -17.94 12.76
CA LEU A 88 -8.17 -16.86 12.27
C LEU A 88 -6.75 -16.99 12.80
N THR A 89 -5.75 -16.71 11.97
CA THR A 89 -4.40 -16.43 12.48
C THR A 89 -4.33 -15.01 13.03
N ALA A 90 -3.27 -14.69 13.77
CA ALA A 90 -3.06 -13.33 14.30
C ALA A 90 -3.04 -12.26 13.20
N VAL A 91 -2.60 -12.60 11.98
CA VAL A 91 -2.64 -11.68 10.82
C VAL A 91 -4.08 -11.41 10.41
N ALA A 92 -4.89 -12.45 10.21
CA ALA A 92 -6.28 -12.26 9.80
C ALA A 92 -7.13 -11.59 10.88
N GLU A 93 -6.95 -11.96 12.15
CA GLU A 93 -7.65 -11.33 13.28
C GLU A 93 -7.32 -9.83 13.40
N HIS A 94 -6.05 -9.47 13.19
CA HIS A 94 -5.63 -8.07 13.29
C HIS A 94 -6.03 -7.23 12.08
N TYR A 95 -5.90 -7.76 10.86
CA TYR A 95 -6.04 -6.96 9.64
C TYR A 95 -7.37 -7.18 8.90
N LEU A 96 -8.12 -8.25 9.14
CA LEU A 96 -9.31 -8.61 8.36
C LEU A 96 -10.62 -8.55 9.17
N LEU A 97 -10.58 -8.02 10.39
CA LEU A 97 -11.77 -7.72 11.19
C LEU A 97 -12.00 -6.21 11.30
N LYS A 98 -13.21 -5.75 10.98
CA LYS A 98 -13.58 -4.32 10.92
C LYS A 98 -13.42 -3.57 12.24
N LYS A 99 -13.44 -4.29 13.37
CA LYS A 99 -13.25 -3.70 14.71
C LYS A 99 -11.82 -3.18 14.94
N ASN A 100 -10.85 -3.66 14.16
CA ASN A 100 -9.46 -3.30 14.36
C ASN A 100 -9.13 -1.96 13.68
N PRO A 101 -8.47 -1.01 14.36
CA PRO A 101 -8.04 0.25 13.75
C PRO A 101 -7.08 0.08 12.57
N SER A 102 -6.43 -1.08 12.43
CA SER A 102 -5.55 -1.42 11.31
C SER A 102 -6.25 -2.27 10.23
N TYR A 103 -7.58 -2.24 10.16
CA TYR A 103 -8.35 -3.02 9.19
C TYR A 103 -7.90 -2.74 7.74
N PHE A 104 -7.47 -3.80 7.07
CA PHE A 104 -6.95 -3.81 5.71
C PHE A 104 -8.03 -4.09 4.65
N GLY A 105 -9.22 -4.50 5.08
CA GLY A 105 -10.26 -4.98 4.17
C GLY A 105 -10.78 -3.92 3.19
N PHE A 106 -10.63 -2.61 3.47
CA PHE A 106 -11.01 -1.57 2.50
C PHE A 106 -10.20 -1.66 1.21
N MET A 107 -8.90 -1.98 1.31
CA MET A 107 -8.07 -2.20 0.13
C MET A 107 -8.55 -3.40 -0.69
N TRP A 108 -8.97 -4.48 -0.03
CA TRP A 108 -9.50 -5.66 -0.72
C TRP A 108 -10.87 -5.37 -1.35
N ASP A 109 -11.73 -4.61 -0.68
CA ASP A 109 -13.01 -4.14 -1.24
C ASP A 109 -12.76 -3.34 -2.54
N LEU A 110 -11.82 -2.38 -2.53
CA LEU A 110 -11.46 -1.59 -3.71
C LEU A 110 -10.97 -2.47 -4.86
N MET A 111 -10.13 -3.47 -4.58
CA MET A 111 -9.65 -4.40 -5.60
C MET A 111 -10.80 -5.21 -6.19
N ILE A 112 -11.67 -5.77 -5.36
CA ILE A 112 -12.83 -6.57 -5.82
C ILE A 112 -13.78 -5.74 -6.69
N GLU A 113 -14.01 -4.49 -6.33
CA GLU A 113 -14.91 -3.58 -7.05
C GLU A 113 -14.30 -3.03 -8.35
N ASN A 114 -12.98 -3.17 -8.51
CA ASN A 114 -12.23 -2.73 -9.68
C ASN A 114 -11.48 -3.88 -10.35
N ASP A 115 -12.09 -5.08 -10.36
CA ASP A 115 -11.51 -6.30 -10.93
C ASP A 115 -11.10 -6.14 -12.41
N GLN A 116 -11.85 -5.34 -13.16
CA GLN A 116 -11.56 -5.01 -14.54
C GLN A 116 -10.18 -4.36 -14.72
N VAL A 117 -9.69 -3.59 -13.74
CA VAL A 117 -8.45 -2.81 -13.84
C VAL A 117 -7.23 -3.71 -13.85
N HIS A 118 -7.25 -4.79 -13.08
CA HIS A 118 -6.16 -5.76 -12.99
C HIS A 118 -6.41 -7.03 -13.82
N SER A 119 -7.38 -6.99 -14.75
CA SER A 119 -7.56 -8.05 -15.74
C SER A 119 -6.41 -8.09 -16.76
N PHE A 120 -6.12 -9.26 -17.34
CA PHE A 120 -5.09 -9.41 -18.39
C PHE A 120 -5.28 -8.42 -19.54
N LYS A 121 -6.52 -8.25 -20.01
CA LYS A 121 -6.87 -7.33 -21.10
C LYS A 121 -6.55 -5.87 -20.73
N SER A 122 -6.86 -5.48 -19.50
CA SER A 122 -6.60 -4.12 -19.00
C SER A 122 -5.11 -3.87 -18.84
N LEU A 123 -4.39 -4.76 -18.16
CA LEU A 123 -2.94 -4.61 -17.96
C LEU A 123 -2.16 -4.65 -19.30
N GLU A 124 -2.53 -5.52 -20.23
CA GLU A 124 -1.94 -5.51 -21.58
C GLU A 124 -2.16 -4.17 -22.27
N LYS A 125 -3.37 -3.62 -22.19
CA LYS A 125 -3.67 -2.31 -22.76
C LYS A 125 -2.84 -1.21 -22.09
N ALA A 126 -2.75 -1.22 -20.75
CA ALA A 126 -1.94 -0.27 -19.99
C ALA A 126 -0.48 -0.26 -20.47
N ILE A 127 0.13 -1.46 -20.61
CA ILE A 127 1.50 -1.64 -21.11
C ILE A 127 1.65 -1.09 -22.54
N ARG A 128 0.70 -1.38 -23.43
CA ARG A 128 0.78 -0.98 -24.84
C ARG A 128 0.55 0.52 -25.05
N THR A 129 -0.27 1.15 -24.21
CA THR A 129 -0.64 2.56 -24.37
C THR A 129 0.08 3.51 -23.42
N ASP A 130 0.83 2.97 -22.46
CA ASP A 130 1.48 3.73 -21.38
C ASP A 130 0.47 4.67 -20.67
N ALA A 131 -0.68 4.13 -20.31
CA ALA A 131 -1.79 4.90 -19.75
C ALA A 131 -2.59 4.10 -18.71
N PRO A 132 -3.10 4.76 -17.66
CA PRO A 132 -3.95 4.11 -16.66
C PRO A 132 -5.21 3.53 -17.30
N GLN A 133 -5.76 2.48 -16.69
CA GLN A 133 -6.99 1.83 -17.16
C GLN A 133 -8.13 1.92 -16.16
N VAL A 134 -7.82 2.29 -14.91
CA VAL A 134 -8.83 2.64 -13.92
C VAL A 134 -9.79 3.65 -14.53
N TYR A 135 -11.08 3.46 -14.24
CA TYR A 135 -12.07 4.47 -14.55
C TYR A 135 -12.18 4.85 -16.04
N GLY A 136 -11.93 3.88 -16.94
CA GLY A 136 -12.05 4.11 -18.38
C GLY A 136 -10.86 4.89 -18.97
N GLY A 137 -9.74 4.98 -18.24
CA GLY A 137 -8.52 5.65 -18.66
C GLY A 137 -8.47 7.13 -18.32
N THR A 138 -9.43 7.66 -17.58
CA THR A 138 -9.41 9.05 -17.08
C THR A 138 -8.57 9.21 -15.81
N GLY A 139 -8.09 8.11 -15.23
CA GLY A 139 -7.45 8.12 -13.91
C GLY A 139 -8.45 8.34 -12.78
N ILE A 140 -7.91 8.47 -11.56
CA ILE A 140 -8.66 8.57 -10.28
C ILE A 140 -9.38 9.91 -10.06
N TYR A 141 -9.16 10.91 -10.91
CA TYR A 141 -9.71 12.26 -10.77
C TYR A 141 -10.88 12.48 -11.77
N ARG A 142 -12.13 12.62 -11.29
CA ARG A 142 -13.40 12.46 -12.07
C ARG A 142 -14.42 13.64 -11.91
N PRO A 143 -15.72 13.58 -12.29
CA PRO A 143 -16.71 14.64 -11.96
C PRO A 143 -17.11 14.71 -10.48
N GLU A 144 -17.42 15.89 -9.94
CA GLU A 144 -17.51 16.22 -8.49
C GLU A 144 -18.35 15.27 -7.61
N GLU A 145 -19.60 14.93 -7.98
CA GLU A 145 -20.44 14.04 -7.16
C GLU A 145 -19.95 12.58 -7.18
N VAL A 146 -19.47 12.12 -8.33
CA VAL A 146 -18.83 10.80 -8.47
C VAL A 146 -17.48 10.80 -7.75
N GLN A 147 -16.78 11.93 -7.71
CA GLN A 147 -15.52 12.05 -6.99
C GLN A 147 -15.72 11.86 -5.48
N ALA A 148 -16.80 12.35 -4.85
CA ALA A 148 -16.92 12.28 -3.38
C ALA A 148 -16.96 10.83 -2.84
N GLU A 149 -17.86 9.99 -3.37
CA GLU A 149 -17.94 8.58 -2.96
C GLU A 149 -16.68 7.80 -3.37
N LEU A 150 -16.13 8.11 -4.54
CA LEU A 150 -14.92 7.50 -5.03
C LEU A 150 -13.70 7.85 -4.18
N ALA A 151 -13.57 9.12 -3.81
CA ALA A 151 -12.54 9.65 -2.95
C ALA A 151 -12.66 9.05 -1.56
N ARG A 152 -13.89 8.88 -1.02
CA ARG A 152 -14.12 8.17 0.24
C ARG A 152 -13.60 6.74 0.18
N ARG A 153 -14.04 5.95 -0.80
CA ARG A 153 -13.63 4.55 -0.96
C ARG A 153 -12.12 4.42 -1.16
N PHE A 154 -11.55 5.26 -2.02
CA PHE A 154 -10.12 5.28 -2.29
C PHE A 154 -9.32 5.67 -1.03
N THR A 155 -9.75 6.71 -0.30
CA THR A 155 -9.12 7.16 0.95
C THR A 155 -9.16 6.08 2.03
N CYS A 156 -10.28 5.38 2.22
CA CYS A 156 -10.35 4.23 3.14
C CYS A 156 -9.40 3.10 2.74
N SER A 157 -9.19 2.89 1.44
CA SER A 157 -8.25 1.89 0.93
C SER A 157 -6.81 2.31 1.15
N MET A 158 -6.49 3.59 0.97
CA MET A 158 -5.17 4.13 1.30
C MET A 158 -4.90 4.08 2.80
N TYR A 159 -5.92 4.28 3.64
CA TYR A 159 -5.82 4.06 5.09
C TYR A 159 -5.40 2.62 5.41
N SER A 160 -6.02 1.61 4.78
CA SER A 160 -5.65 0.18 4.94
C SER A 160 -4.17 -0.05 4.65
N MET A 161 -3.63 0.55 3.59
CA MET A 161 -2.23 0.41 3.21
C MET A 161 -1.26 1.16 4.13
N SER A 162 -1.71 2.28 4.68
CA SER A 162 -0.84 3.26 5.35
C SER A 162 -0.73 3.06 6.85
N ILE A 163 -1.83 2.70 7.52
CA ILE A 163 -1.95 2.83 8.98
C ILE A 163 -0.89 2.06 9.77
N LYS A 164 -0.48 0.88 9.32
CA LYS A 164 0.56 0.13 10.04
C LYS A 164 1.94 0.75 9.87
N SER A 165 2.30 1.15 8.64
CA SER A 165 3.57 1.80 8.36
C SER A 165 3.66 3.18 9.03
N ALA A 166 2.51 3.87 9.12
CA ALA A 166 2.38 5.19 9.73
C ALA A 166 2.89 5.27 11.16
N PHE A 167 2.74 4.22 11.97
CA PHE A 167 3.25 4.18 13.35
C PHE A 167 4.73 3.80 13.47
N HIS A 168 5.36 3.31 12.40
CA HIS A 168 6.73 2.80 12.46
C HIS A 168 7.77 3.77 11.90
N TRP A 169 7.48 4.41 10.76
CA TRP A 169 8.43 5.35 10.17
C TRP A 169 8.86 6.51 11.11
N PRO A 170 7.99 7.05 11.99
CA PRO A 170 8.39 8.13 12.91
C PRO A 170 9.40 7.66 13.97
N GLU A 171 9.55 6.36 14.19
CA GLU A 171 10.54 5.79 15.13
C GLU A 171 11.96 5.79 14.54
N MET A 172 12.08 5.92 13.23
CA MET A 172 13.34 5.79 12.51
C MET A 172 14.09 7.10 12.37
N LEU A 173 13.44 8.23 12.66
CA LEU A 173 13.98 9.58 12.46
C LEU A 173 13.80 10.37 13.75
N ASP A 174 14.80 11.16 14.13
CA ASP A 174 14.65 12.12 15.21
C ASP A 174 13.94 13.37 14.70
N LEU A 175 12.67 13.53 15.10
CA LEU A 175 11.84 14.69 14.74
C LEU A 175 11.71 15.69 15.90
N SER A 176 12.50 15.55 16.98
CA SER A 176 12.41 16.40 18.18
C SER A 176 12.62 17.89 17.89
N ALA A 177 13.34 18.23 16.82
CA ALA A 177 13.57 19.61 16.38
C ALA A 177 12.38 20.23 15.61
N HIS A 178 11.45 19.40 15.11
CA HIS A 178 10.34 19.84 14.24
C HIS A 178 9.07 20.07 15.05
N ARG A 179 8.18 20.92 14.54
CA ARG A 179 6.95 21.35 15.22
C ARG A 179 5.71 21.17 14.38
N ILE A 180 5.80 21.32 13.06
CA ILE A 180 4.65 21.23 12.17
C ILE A 180 5.01 20.39 10.96
N MET A 181 4.37 19.23 10.86
CA MET A 181 4.42 18.37 9.68
C MET A 181 3.32 18.76 8.70
N LEU A 182 3.67 18.97 7.43
CA LEU A 182 2.75 19.04 6.31
C LEU A 182 2.75 17.68 5.59
N ASP A 183 1.64 16.97 5.69
CA ASP A 183 1.39 15.69 5.02
C ASP A 183 0.71 15.97 3.67
N ILE A 184 1.51 16.04 2.61
CA ILE A 184 1.11 16.50 1.28
C ILE A 184 0.56 15.32 0.49
N GLY A 185 -0.70 15.41 0.05
CA GLY A 185 -1.44 14.24 -0.42
C GLY A 185 -1.70 13.26 0.72
N GLY A 186 -1.95 13.78 1.92
CA GLY A 186 -1.98 13.00 3.16
C GLY A 186 -3.16 12.03 3.28
N SER A 187 -4.10 12.05 2.33
CA SER A 187 -5.21 11.11 2.24
C SER A 187 -5.97 11.02 3.57
N SER A 188 -6.09 9.82 4.14
CA SER A 188 -6.75 9.57 5.43
C SER A 188 -6.09 10.23 6.65
N GLY A 189 -4.89 10.82 6.50
CA GLY A 189 -4.11 11.36 7.62
C GLY A 189 -3.44 10.28 8.48
N ALA A 190 -3.39 9.02 8.03
CA ALA A 190 -2.80 7.92 8.80
C ALA A 190 -1.36 8.22 9.25
N HIS A 191 -0.52 8.73 8.34
CA HIS A 191 0.88 9.08 8.64
C HIS A 191 0.98 10.25 9.63
N SER A 192 0.12 11.25 9.49
CA SER A 192 -0.05 12.32 10.48
C SER A 192 -0.41 11.79 11.88
N ILE A 193 -1.37 10.86 11.97
CA ILE A 193 -1.76 10.21 13.23
C ILE A 193 -0.57 9.49 13.87
N GLY A 194 0.16 8.68 13.09
CA GLY A 194 1.34 7.96 13.59
C GLY A 194 2.46 8.90 14.06
N ALA A 195 2.75 9.95 13.30
CA ALA A 195 3.81 10.91 13.60
C ALA A 195 3.54 11.68 14.89
N VAL A 196 2.34 12.27 15.04
CA VAL A 196 2.01 13.03 16.26
C VAL A 196 1.88 12.11 17.48
N SER A 197 1.46 10.86 17.30
CA SER A 197 1.42 9.86 18.37
C SER A 197 2.82 9.56 18.93
N LYS A 198 3.84 9.52 18.06
CA LYS A 198 5.23 9.28 18.48
C LYS A 198 5.89 10.53 19.07
N TRP A 199 5.69 11.69 18.46
CA TRP A 199 6.39 12.93 18.79
C TRP A 199 5.43 13.93 19.42
N SER A 200 5.41 14.03 20.75
CA SER A 200 4.42 14.83 21.50
C SER A 200 4.41 16.34 21.21
N ASN A 201 5.53 16.88 20.72
CA ASN A 201 5.65 18.30 20.36
C ASN A 201 5.30 18.58 18.88
N LEU A 202 5.01 17.56 18.08
CA LEU A 202 4.71 17.68 16.66
C LEU A 202 3.19 17.91 16.45
N GLN A 203 2.83 18.87 15.62
CA GLN A 203 1.49 19.00 15.07
C GLN A 203 1.53 18.61 13.59
N ALA A 204 0.39 18.28 13.01
CA ALA A 204 0.31 17.92 11.60
C ALA A 204 -0.81 18.68 10.85
N ILE A 205 -0.55 18.94 9.58
CA ILE A 205 -1.49 19.50 8.62
C ILE A 205 -1.62 18.45 7.52
N VAL A 206 -2.81 17.85 7.37
CA VAL A 206 -3.13 16.99 6.24
C VAL A 206 -3.57 17.88 5.08
N PHE A 207 -2.80 17.92 4.00
CA PHE A 207 -3.06 18.77 2.84
C PHE A 207 -3.51 17.93 1.64
N ASP A 208 -4.79 18.05 1.28
CA ASP A 208 -5.42 17.23 0.24
C ASP A 208 -6.68 17.93 -0.32
N PHE A 209 -7.38 17.31 -1.27
CA PHE A 209 -8.62 17.83 -1.81
C PHE A 209 -9.74 17.91 -0.75
N PRO A 210 -10.73 18.81 -0.90
CA PRO A 210 -11.81 19.01 0.09
C PRO A 210 -12.49 17.72 0.54
N MET A 211 -12.96 16.91 -0.40
CA MET A 211 -13.61 15.61 -0.11
C MET A 211 -12.70 14.58 0.55
N VAL A 212 -11.38 14.66 0.33
CA VAL A 212 -10.42 13.77 1.00
C VAL A 212 -10.20 14.26 2.44
N CYS A 213 -10.10 15.57 2.65
CA CYS A 213 -10.03 16.19 3.97
C CYS A 213 -11.25 15.84 4.85
N GLU A 214 -12.46 15.81 4.28
CA GLU A 214 -13.66 15.36 5.01
C GLU A 214 -13.52 13.94 5.57
N VAL A 215 -12.92 13.03 4.80
CA VAL A 215 -12.70 11.63 5.20
C VAL A 215 -11.53 11.54 6.17
N ALA A 216 -10.45 12.31 5.96
CA ALA A 216 -9.33 12.40 6.88
C ALA A 216 -9.78 12.83 8.28
N ASN A 217 -10.65 13.83 8.37
CA ASN A 217 -11.22 14.28 9.64
C ASN A 217 -11.96 13.18 10.40
N GLN A 218 -12.60 12.24 9.70
CA GLN A 218 -13.25 11.09 10.34
C GLN A 218 -12.22 10.15 10.99
N PHE A 219 -11.12 9.83 10.30
CA PHE A 219 -10.05 9.00 10.85
C PHE A 219 -9.28 9.71 11.98
N ILE A 220 -8.98 11.00 11.82
CA ILE A 220 -8.37 11.82 12.86
C ILE A 220 -9.23 11.80 14.14
N ALA A 221 -10.55 11.94 13.98
CA ALA A 221 -11.49 11.89 15.09
C ALA A 221 -11.59 10.51 15.74
N GLN A 222 -11.56 9.44 14.94
CA GLN A 222 -11.55 8.05 15.45
C GLN A 222 -10.33 7.77 16.33
N HIS A 223 -9.19 8.40 16.04
CA HIS A 223 -7.96 8.29 16.84
C HIS A 223 -7.84 9.36 17.94
N GLY A 224 -8.80 10.28 18.07
CA GLY A 224 -8.79 11.32 19.11
C GLY A 224 -7.69 12.37 18.94
N MET A 225 -7.26 12.64 17.70
CA MET A 225 -6.09 13.49 17.41
C MET A 225 -6.44 14.90 16.89
N GLN A 226 -7.70 15.34 17.00
CA GLN A 226 -8.19 16.62 16.47
C GLN A 226 -7.44 17.85 17.02
N ASP A 227 -6.94 17.78 18.26
CA ASP A 227 -6.21 18.88 18.89
C ASP A 227 -4.81 19.09 18.31
N ARG A 228 -4.29 18.11 17.55
CA ARG A 228 -2.91 18.08 17.05
C ARG A 228 -2.81 17.91 15.55
N ILE A 229 -3.90 17.55 14.89
CA ILE A 229 -3.97 17.37 13.45
C ILE A 229 -5.14 18.17 12.92
N ARG A 230 -4.88 19.02 11.94
CA ARG A 230 -5.90 19.72 11.16
C ARG A 230 -5.80 19.37 9.69
N THR A 231 -6.90 19.44 8.98
CA THR A 231 -6.91 19.36 7.52
C THR A 231 -6.75 20.75 6.91
N CYS A 232 -6.14 20.83 5.74
CA CYS A 232 -6.07 22.03 4.91
C CYS A 232 -6.40 21.62 3.47
N GLU A 233 -7.45 22.21 2.92
CA GLU A 233 -7.86 21.89 1.56
C GLU A 233 -6.94 22.59 0.55
N GLY A 234 -6.57 21.89 -0.52
CA GLY A 234 -5.88 22.51 -1.65
C GLY A 234 -5.31 21.51 -2.65
N ASP A 235 -4.75 22.06 -3.72
CA ASP A 235 -4.13 21.34 -4.82
C ASP A 235 -2.59 21.50 -4.74
N MET A 236 -1.88 20.39 -4.47
CA MET A 236 -0.42 20.37 -4.37
C MET A 236 0.31 20.83 -5.64
N TRP A 237 -0.35 20.87 -6.79
CA TRP A 237 0.23 21.37 -8.04
C TRP A 237 0.11 22.89 -8.16
N ARG A 238 -1.00 23.46 -7.70
CA ARG A 238 -1.37 24.86 -8.01
C ARG A 238 -1.21 25.80 -6.83
N ASP A 239 -1.57 25.34 -5.63
CA ASP A 239 -1.72 26.21 -4.47
C ASP A 239 -0.41 26.34 -3.69
N GLU A 240 -0.28 27.41 -2.91
CA GLU A 240 0.84 27.55 -1.97
C GLU A 240 0.75 26.49 -0.87
N LEU A 241 1.90 25.88 -0.51
CA LEU A 241 1.94 24.89 0.55
C LEU A 241 1.80 25.59 1.92
N PRO A 242 0.95 25.08 2.83
CA PRO A 242 0.88 25.61 4.19
C PRO A 242 2.24 25.62 4.88
N THR A 243 2.52 26.64 5.70
CA THR A 243 3.80 26.74 6.42
C THR A 243 4.01 25.57 7.38
N ALA A 244 5.14 24.89 7.23
CA ALA A 244 5.56 23.75 8.03
C ALA A 244 7.10 23.65 8.04
N ASP A 245 7.66 22.94 9.02
CA ASP A 245 9.10 22.66 9.09
C ASP A 245 9.45 21.21 8.67
N LEU A 246 8.44 20.37 8.49
CA LEU A 246 8.58 19.01 8.00
C LEU A 246 7.58 18.74 6.88
N HIS A 247 8.04 18.41 5.68
CA HIS A 247 7.18 17.98 4.57
C HIS A 247 7.24 16.46 4.43
N PHE A 248 6.09 15.83 4.31
CA PHE A 248 5.95 14.39 4.20
C PHE A 248 5.12 14.01 2.98
N TYR A 249 5.60 13.04 2.20
CA TYR A 249 4.92 12.46 1.06
C TYR A 249 4.89 10.94 1.24
N SER A 250 3.71 10.33 1.40
CA SER A 250 3.56 8.87 1.35
C SER A 250 2.96 8.43 0.04
N THR A 251 3.69 7.60 -0.71
CA THR A 251 3.32 7.01 -2.00
C THR A 251 2.91 7.99 -3.10
N VAL A 252 2.87 9.30 -2.82
CA VAL A 252 2.58 10.35 -3.81
C VAL A 252 3.55 10.29 -4.99
N TYR A 253 4.84 10.10 -4.73
CA TYR A 253 5.83 10.04 -5.82
C TYR A 253 5.55 8.85 -6.74
N ASN A 254 4.97 7.76 -6.23
CA ASN A 254 4.64 6.59 -7.03
C ASN A 254 3.49 6.84 -8.03
N ASP A 255 2.68 7.88 -7.83
CA ASP A 255 1.55 8.23 -8.69
C ASP A 255 1.96 9.04 -9.93
N TRP A 256 3.19 9.56 -9.96
CA TRP A 256 3.62 10.58 -10.92
C TRP A 256 4.92 10.21 -11.65
N PRO A 257 5.11 10.75 -12.86
CA PRO A 257 6.36 10.64 -13.60
C PRO A 257 7.47 11.54 -13.01
N PRO A 258 8.76 11.29 -13.36
CA PRO A 258 9.90 11.93 -12.70
C PRO A 258 9.87 13.46 -12.70
N GLU A 259 9.42 14.08 -13.78
CA GLU A 259 9.33 15.54 -13.93
C GLU A 259 8.36 16.17 -12.92
N LYS A 260 7.26 15.49 -12.63
CA LYS A 260 6.27 15.91 -11.64
C LYS A 260 6.78 15.71 -10.22
N CYS A 261 7.49 14.60 -9.98
CA CYS A 261 8.20 14.38 -8.72
C CYS A 261 9.22 15.49 -8.44
N SER A 262 10.09 15.81 -9.42
CA SER A 262 11.07 16.89 -9.30
C SER A 262 10.42 18.26 -9.06
N PHE A 263 9.27 18.53 -9.68
CA PHE A 263 8.48 19.74 -9.39
C PHE A 263 8.04 19.80 -7.92
N LEU A 264 7.46 18.71 -7.39
CA LEU A 264 7.05 18.65 -5.98
C LEU A 264 8.24 18.78 -5.02
N THR A 265 9.38 18.17 -5.37
CA THR A 265 10.63 18.31 -4.59
C THR A 265 11.06 19.77 -4.51
N ALA A 266 11.15 20.45 -5.66
CA ALA A 266 11.55 21.86 -5.71
C ALA A 266 10.55 22.77 -4.98
N LYS A 267 9.24 22.49 -5.11
CA LYS A 267 8.19 23.22 -4.39
C LYS A 267 8.34 23.07 -2.88
N SER A 268 8.61 21.86 -2.39
CA SER A 268 8.91 21.63 -0.98
C SER A 268 10.19 22.32 -0.52
N PHE A 269 11.26 22.28 -1.32
CA PHE A 269 12.50 22.98 -1.00
C PHE A 269 12.27 24.49 -0.83
N ASN A 270 11.49 25.10 -1.73
CA ASN A 270 11.20 26.53 -1.66
C ASN A 270 10.34 26.91 -0.44
N ALA A 271 9.38 26.07 -0.07
CA ALA A 271 8.45 26.33 1.03
C ALA A 271 9.05 26.07 2.42
N LEU A 272 9.96 25.10 2.56
CA LEU A 272 10.57 24.77 3.85
C LEU A 272 11.48 25.90 4.36
N PRO A 273 11.53 26.15 5.68
CA PRO A 273 12.56 27.03 6.27
C PRO A 273 13.94 26.36 6.28
N PRO A 274 15.04 27.11 6.49
CA PRO A 274 16.35 26.52 6.79
C PRO A 274 16.25 25.55 7.99
N GLY A 275 16.91 24.39 7.88
CA GLY A 275 16.79 23.28 8.82
C GLY A 275 15.51 22.44 8.67
N GLY A 276 14.59 22.83 7.78
CA GLY A 276 13.40 22.07 7.47
C GLY A 276 13.72 20.76 6.74
N ARG A 277 12.84 19.76 6.89
CA ARG A 277 13.07 18.40 6.38
C ARG A 277 12.01 17.98 5.38
N ILE A 278 12.43 17.25 4.35
CA ILE A 278 11.52 16.48 3.48
C ILE A 278 11.66 14.98 3.76
N ILE A 279 10.54 14.27 3.71
CA ILE A 279 10.46 12.81 3.87
C ILE A 279 9.58 12.26 2.74
N ILE A 280 10.16 11.35 1.96
CA ILE A 280 9.46 10.58 0.93
C ILE A 280 9.37 9.13 1.41
N HIS A 281 8.15 8.66 1.65
CA HIS A 281 7.82 7.31 2.08
C HIS A 281 7.21 6.53 0.90
N GLY A 282 7.75 5.36 0.59
CA GLY A 282 7.26 4.57 -0.55
C GLY A 282 7.92 3.20 -0.67
N ILE A 283 7.40 2.38 -1.59
CA ILE A 283 8.00 1.08 -1.92
C ILE A 283 9.05 1.31 -3.01
N LEU A 284 10.30 0.93 -2.73
CA LEU A 284 11.44 1.24 -3.59
C LEU A 284 11.98 0.01 -4.30
N TYR A 285 12.48 0.23 -5.51
CA TYR A 285 13.30 -0.74 -6.22
C TYR A 285 14.70 -0.84 -5.60
N ASN A 286 15.33 -2.00 -5.80
CA ASN A 286 16.78 -2.13 -5.86
C ASN A 286 17.33 -1.18 -6.93
N GLU A 287 18.57 -0.74 -6.78
CA GLU A 287 19.16 0.24 -7.69
C GLU A 287 19.25 -0.22 -9.15
N ASP A 288 19.41 -1.52 -9.38
CA ASP A 288 19.40 -2.15 -10.70
C ASP A 288 17.99 -2.57 -11.19
N LYS A 289 16.95 -2.28 -10.40
CA LYS A 289 15.55 -2.64 -10.65
C LYS A 289 15.29 -4.16 -10.74
N SER A 290 16.20 -4.98 -10.20
CA SER A 290 16.07 -6.45 -10.17
C SER A 290 15.04 -6.98 -9.17
N GLY A 291 14.51 -6.12 -8.29
CA GLY A 291 13.59 -6.47 -7.22
C GLY A 291 13.46 -5.35 -6.19
N PRO A 292 12.87 -5.62 -5.02
CA PRO A 292 12.15 -6.84 -4.68
C PRO A 292 10.91 -7.04 -5.57
N PHE A 293 10.43 -8.28 -5.69
CA PHE A 293 9.23 -8.59 -6.50
C PHE A 293 8.01 -7.74 -6.08
N ALA A 294 7.86 -7.47 -4.78
CA ALA A 294 6.80 -6.61 -4.28
C ALA A 294 6.85 -5.19 -4.87
N ALA A 295 8.04 -4.59 -5.02
CA ALA A 295 8.20 -3.28 -5.66
C ALA A 295 7.88 -3.32 -7.16
N ALA A 296 8.32 -4.38 -7.86
CA ALA A 296 8.00 -4.58 -9.27
C ALA A 296 6.48 -4.76 -9.50
N ALA A 297 5.84 -5.58 -8.68
CA ALA A 297 4.38 -5.78 -8.72
C ALA A 297 3.62 -4.50 -8.33
N PHE A 298 4.14 -3.73 -7.37
CA PHE A 298 3.56 -2.43 -7.02
C PHE A 298 3.65 -1.43 -8.18
N SER A 299 4.74 -1.41 -8.94
CA SER A 299 4.84 -0.60 -10.15
C SER A 299 3.84 -1.01 -11.23
N MET A 300 3.54 -2.31 -11.36
CA MET A 300 2.46 -2.79 -12.25
C MET A 300 1.08 -2.34 -11.75
N LEU A 301 0.87 -2.29 -10.44
CA LEU A 301 -0.32 -1.70 -9.85
C LEU A 301 -0.41 -0.21 -10.21
N MET A 302 0.67 0.57 -10.03
CA MET A 302 0.71 1.99 -10.42
C MET A 302 0.37 2.20 -11.89
N MET A 303 0.90 1.38 -12.80
CA MET A 303 0.60 1.45 -14.24
C MET A 303 -0.89 1.25 -14.57
N GLY A 304 -1.60 0.42 -13.81
CA GLY A 304 -3.04 0.22 -14.00
C GLY A 304 -3.89 1.41 -13.52
N TRP A 305 -3.39 2.17 -12.56
CA TRP A 305 -4.18 3.14 -11.78
C TRP A 305 -3.79 4.61 -12.01
N THR A 306 -2.53 4.87 -12.37
CA THR A 306 -1.92 6.20 -12.40
C THR A 306 -1.04 6.36 -13.65
N GLU A 307 -0.42 7.52 -13.80
CA GLU A 307 0.66 7.78 -14.77
C GLU A 307 2.07 7.57 -14.18
N GLY A 308 2.14 7.05 -12.95
CA GLY A 308 3.37 6.91 -12.19
C GLY A 308 4.02 5.54 -12.25
N LYS A 309 5.05 5.38 -11.43
CA LYS A 309 5.89 4.18 -11.34
C LYS A 309 6.55 4.06 -9.96
N SER A 310 7.18 2.93 -9.70
CA SER A 310 8.10 2.82 -8.56
C SER A 310 9.50 3.37 -8.89
N TYR A 311 10.19 3.85 -7.86
CA TYR A 311 11.51 4.51 -7.96
C TYR A 311 12.54 3.75 -7.11
N SER A 312 13.82 3.83 -7.49
CA SER A 312 14.91 3.41 -6.61
C SER A 312 15.27 4.51 -5.59
N SER A 313 16.06 4.16 -4.58
CA SER A 313 16.50 5.14 -3.60
C SER A 313 17.48 6.17 -4.20
N THR A 314 18.31 5.76 -5.17
CA THR A 314 19.19 6.68 -5.92
C THR A 314 18.39 7.66 -6.76
N GLU A 315 17.32 7.22 -7.44
CA GLU A 315 16.48 8.12 -8.24
C GLU A 315 15.86 9.23 -7.37
N LEU A 316 15.31 8.86 -6.20
CA LEU A 316 14.73 9.85 -5.27
C LEU A 316 15.80 10.73 -4.61
N SER A 317 16.94 10.16 -4.23
CA SER A 317 18.06 10.92 -3.64
C SER A 317 18.62 11.94 -4.61
N ALA A 318 18.70 11.61 -5.91
CA ALA A 318 19.12 12.54 -6.94
C ALA A 318 18.13 13.72 -7.05
N MET A 319 16.82 13.46 -7.06
CA MET A 319 15.81 14.53 -7.08
C MET A 319 15.93 15.47 -5.88
N LEU A 320 16.19 14.93 -4.68
CA LEU A 320 16.42 15.73 -3.47
C LEU A 320 17.68 16.60 -3.61
N SER A 321 18.79 16.00 -4.04
CA SER A 321 20.07 16.71 -4.21
C SER A 321 19.97 17.81 -5.26
N ASP A 322 19.32 17.54 -6.39
CA ASP A 322 19.14 18.51 -7.48
C ASP A 322 18.30 19.72 -7.07
N ALA A 323 17.34 19.53 -6.15
CA ALA A 323 16.56 20.61 -5.57
C ALA A 323 17.33 21.42 -4.50
N GLY A 324 18.49 20.91 -4.03
CA GLY A 324 19.35 21.57 -3.06
C GLY A 324 19.26 21.02 -1.63
N PHE A 325 18.53 19.93 -1.39
CA PHE A 325 18.54 19.27 -0.08
C PHE A 325 19.93 18.63 0.19
N CYS A 326 20.38 18.72 1.44
CA CYS A 326 21.59 18.07 1.95
C CYS A 326 21.24 16.96 2.95
N ASP A 327 22.26 16.30 3.49
CA ASP A 327 22.13 15.24 4.51
C ASP A 327 21.10 14.16 4.13
N ILE A 328 21.20 13.67 2.89
CA ILE A 328 20.24 12.73 2.32
C ILE A 328 20.46 11.34 2.93
N GLU A 329 19.40 10.78 3.49
CA GLU A 329 19.40 9.45 4.10
C GLU A 329 18.33 8.56 3.49
N VAL A 330 18.64 7.26 3.38
CA VAL A 330 17.70 6.21 2.98
C VAL A 330 17.61 5.21 4.13
N ARG A 331 16.40 4.94 4.62
CA ARG A 331 16.14 4.00 5.72
C ARG A 331 15.04 3.01 5.32
N PRO A 332 15.25 1.69 5.43
CA PRO A 332 14.16 0.72 5.36
C PRO A 332 13.12 1.01 6.45
N ALA A 333 11.83 0.94 6.10
CA ALA A 333 10.71 1.16 7.00
C ALA A 333 9.98 -0.15 7.31
N PHE A 334 8.69 -0.08 7.64
CA PHE A 334 7.90 -1.26 7.95
C PHE A 334 7.52 -2.03 6.67
N GLY A 335 7.70 -3.35 6.66
CA GLY A 335 7.28 -4.20 5.56
C GLY A 335 8.07 -3.92 4.27
N TYR A 336 7.38 -3.51 3.20
CA TYR A 336 7.99 -3.21 1.89
C TYR A 336 8.37 -1.75 1.70
N TYR A 337 8.09 -0.90 2.69
CA TYR A 337 8.31 0.54 2.58
C TYR A 337 9.73 0.93 2.98
N SER A 338 10.16 2.06 2.44
CA SER A 338 11.38 2.77 2.81
C SER A 338 11.09 4.26 2.94
N VAL A 339 12.01 4.97 3.59
CA VAL A 339 12.02 6.42 3.70
C VAL A 339 13.29 6.96 3.03
N VAL A 340 13.13 7.98 2.20
CA VAL A 340 14.20 8.84 1.69
C VAL A 340 13.98 10.24 2.24
N THR A 341 14.97 10.83 2.90
CA THR A 341 14.83 12.14 3.58
C THR A 341 16.03 13.02 3.33
N GLY A 342 15.83 14.34 3.35
CA GLY A 342 16.89 15.34 3.25
C GLY A 342 16.55 16.62 4.01
N LEU A 343 17.56 17.43 4.32
CA LEU A 343 17.45 18.70 5.03
C LEU A 343 17.67 19.89 4.10
N LYS A 344 16.94 20.98 4.35
CA LYS A 344 17.22 22.26 3.73
C LYS A 344 18.35 22.95 4.52
N PRO A 345 19.46 23.33 3.87
CA PRO A 345 20.61 23.95 4.55
C PRO A 345 20.30 25.33 5.15
#